data_AF-A0A5V8HGV9-F1
#
_entry.id   AF-A0A5V8HGV9-F1
#
_cell.length_a   1.000
_cell.length_b   1.000
_cell.length_c   1.000
_cell.angle_alpha   90.00
_cell.angle_beta   90.00
_cell.angle_gamma   90.00
#
_symmetry.space_group_name_H-M   'P 1'
#
loop_
_entity.id
_entity.type
_entity.pdbx_description
1 polymer ?
#
loop_
_entity_poly.entity_id
_entity_poly.type
_entity_poly.pdbx_seq_one_letter_code
_entity_poly.pdbx_strand_id
1 'polypeptide(L)'
;MNNELPDDIELLKAMLRKQQSRLRQYACQVAGYEQEIERLKAQLDRLRRMLFGQSSEKKRHKLENQIRQAEKRLSELENRLNTARNLLEDASSVTDSPDTSPPSENPIASKPEFPGRKSSRKPLPAELPRETHRLLPAETSCPACGGVLKEMGETISEQLDIINTAFKVIETIRPKLAC
;
A
#
# COMPACT_ATOMS: atom_id res chain seq x y z
N MET A 1 41.01 6.00 -21.51
CA MET A 1 39.81 6.73 -21.96
C MET A 1 40.05 8.18 -21.57
N ASN A 2 40.30 9.06 -22.54
CA ASN A 2 40.67 10.44 -22.27
C ASN A 2 39.41 11.22 -21.83
N ASN A 3 39.20 11.30 -20.51
CA ASN A 3 38.25 12.21 -19.89
C ASN A 3 38.89 13.60 -19.78
N GLU A 4 39.26 14.20 -20.91
CA GLU A 4 39.77 15.57 -20.92
C GLU A 4 38.56 16.50 -20.91
N LEU A 5 38.15 16.92 -19.71
CA LEU A 5 37.33 18.11 -19.59
C LEU A 5 38.12 19.29 -20.15
N PRO A 6 37.47 20.25 -20.82
CA PRO A 6 38.16 21.42 -21.31
C PRO A 6 38.77 22.22 -20.16
N ASP A 7 40.03 22.64 -20.27
CA ASP A 7 40.71 23.47 -19.25
C ASP A 7 40.28 24.95 -19.28
N ASP A 8 39.49 25.35 -20.29
CA ASP A 8 38.95 26.70 -20.37
C ASP A 8 37.82 26.92 -19.34
N ILE A 9 38.10 27.79 -18.37
CA ILE A 9 37.20 28.16 -17.28
C ILE A 9 35.84 28.65 -17.80
N GLU A 10 35.81 29.42 -18.88
CA GLU A 10 34.55 29.94 -19.43
C GLU A 10 33.73 28.82 -20.10
N LEU A 11 34.39 27.87 -20.75
CA LEU A 11 33.76 26.70 -21.33
C LEU A 11 33.19 25.76 -20.25
N LEU A 12 33.92 25.54 -19.15
CA LEU A 12 33.42 24.77 -18.00
C LEU A 12 32.22 25.43 -17.33
N LYS A 13 32.25 26.76 -17.11
CA LYS A 13 31.10 27.52 -16.59
C LYS A 13 29.89 27.39 -17.51
N ALA A 14 30.08 27.42 -18.83
CA ALA A 14 29.01 27.24 -19.80
C ALA A 14 28.40 25.82 -19.74
N MET A 15 29.24 24.79 -19.62
CA MET A 15 28.80 23.40 -19.45
C MET A 15 28.01 23.20 -18.15
N LEU A 16 28.49 23.75 -17.03
CA LEU A 16 27.79 23.70 -15.74
C LEU A 16 26.42 24.39 -15.79
N ARG A 17 26.34 25.59 -16.39
CA ARG A 17 25.05 26.29 -16.57
C ARG A 17 24.08 25.47 -17.42
N LYS A 18 24.57 24.82 -18.48
CA LYS A 18 23.77 23.92 -19.33
C LYS A 18 23.27 22.70 -18.56
N GLN A 19 24.13 22.09 -17.74
CA GLN A 19 23.75 20.96 -16.88
C GLN A 19 22.72 21.37 -15.83
N GLN A 20 22.92 22.50 -15.13
CA GLN A 20 21.96 23.03 -14.16
C GLN A 20 20.60 23.33 -14.81
N SER A 21 20.59 23.89 -16.03
CA SER A 21 19.36 24.08 -16.79
C SER A 21 18.63 22.76 -17.06
N ARG A 22 19.37 21.71 -17.44
CA ARG A 22 18.81 20.37 -17.70
C ARG A 22 18.26 19.73 -16.44
N LEU A 23 18.97 19.83 -15.31
CA LEU A 23 18.51 19.35 -14.01
C LEU A 23 17.22 20.05 -13.57
N ARG A 24 17.15 21.39 -13.71
CA ARG A 24 15.93 22.15 -13.44
C ARG A 24 14.77 21.69 -14.32
N GLN A 25 15.03 21.43 -15.61
CA GLN A 25 13.99 20.94 -16.53
C GLN A 25 13.44 19.58 -16.08
N TYR A 26 14.31 18.64 -15.71
CA TYR A 26 13.87 17.33 -15.23
C TYR A 26 13.15 17.40 -13.88
N ALA A 27 13.65 18.21 -12.94
CA ALA A 27 12.99 18.45 -11.66
C ALA A 27 11.57 19.02 -11.85
N CYS A 28 11.40 20.01 -12.75
CA CYS A 28 10.08 20.54 -13.09
C CYS A 28 9.17 19.48 -13.72
N GLN A 29 9.69 18.58 -14.56
CA GLN A 29 8.88 17.47 -15.12
C GLN A 29 8.44 16.49 -14.05
N VAL A 30 9.34 16.10 -13.14
CA VAL A 30 9.01 15.21 -12.01
C VAL A 30 7.93 15.83 -11.14
N ALA A 31 8.09 17.10 -10.74
CA ALA A 31 7.10 17.82 -9.94
C ALA A 31 5.73 17.91 -10.64
N GLY A 32 5.71 18.13 -11.96
CA GLY A 32 4.47 18.14 -12.74
C GLY A 32 3.75 16.78 -12.75
N TYR A 33 4.50 15.68 -12.88
CA TYR A 33 3.90 14.34 -12.80
C TYR A 33 3.41 14.01 -11.40
N GLU A 34 4.14 14.37 -10.35
CA GLU A 34 3.73 14.20 -8.95
C GLU A 34 2.38 14.87 -8.69
N GLN A 35 2.24 16.15 -9.08
CA GLN A 35 1.00 16.90 -8.91
C GLN A 35 -0.19 16.26 -9.66
N GLU A 36 0.02 15.78 -10.89
CA GLU A 36 -1.04 15.13 -11.67
C GLU A 36 -1.45 13.77 -11.05
N ILE A 37 -0.49 13.02 -10.52
CA ILE A 37 -0.75 11.76 -9.79
C ILE A 37 -1.55 12.04 -8.53
N GLU A 38 -1.17 13.04 -7.72
CA GLU A 38 -1.91 13.44 -6.53
C GLU A 38 -3.35 13.84 -6.84
N ARG A 39 -3.55 14.64 -7.90
CA ARG A 39 -4.89 15.02 -8.38
C ARG A 39 -5.72 13.80 -8.76
N LEU A 40 -5.15 12.85 -9.48
CA LEU A 40 -5.84 11.62 -9.88
C LEU A 40 -6.13 10.70 -8.69
N LYS A 41 -5.23 10.60 -7.71
CA LYS A 41 -5.46 9.88 -6.45
C LYS A 41 -6.65 10.46 -5.69
N ALA A 42 -6.71 11.78 -5.54
CA ALA A 42 -7.84 12.46 -4.91
C ALA A 42 -9.17 12.23 -5.67
N GLN A 43 -9.14 12.23 -7.01
CA GLN A 43 -10.31 11.91 -7.82
C GLN A 43 -10.76 10.45 -7.62
N LEU A 44 -9.83 9.50 -7.56
CA LEU A 44 -10.12 8.09 -7.29
C LEU A 44 -10.76 7.90 -5.93
N ASP A 45 -10.25 8.56 -4.89
CA ASP A 45 -10.84 8.49 -3.55
C ASP A 45 -12.26 9.04 -3.54
N ARG A 46 -12.53 10.13 -4.26
CA ARG A 46 -13.89 10.66 -4.43
C ARG A 46 -14.80 9.66 -5.13
N LEU A 47 -14.35 9.06 -6.24
CA LEU A 47 -15.12 8.07 -6.99
C LEU A 47 -15.43 6.82 -6.15
N ARG A 48 -14.43 6.33 -5.40
CA ARG A 48 -14.57 5.18 -4.50
C ARG A 48 -15.57 5.46 -3.37
N ARG A 49 -15.54 6.66 -2.76
CA ARG A 49 -16.54 7.07 -1.75
C ARG A 49 -17.95 7.10 -2.32
N MET A 50 -18.12 7.60 -3.55
CA MET A 50 -19.44 7.63 -4.23
C MET A 50 -19.99 6.25 -4.61
N LEU A 51 -19.13 5.22 -4.64
CA LEU A 51 -19.54 3.84 -4.93
C LEU A 51 -20.41 3.27 -3.80
N PHE A 52 -20.12 3.65 -2.55
CA PHE A 52 -20.88 3.25 -1.39
C PHE A 52 -22.12 4.15 -1.24
N GLY A 53 -23.32 3.57 -1.36
CA GLY A 53 -24.60 4.27 -1.16
C GLY A 53 -25.48 4.46 -2.40
N GLN A 54 -25.08 3.98 -3.58
CA GLN A 54 -25.91 4.06 -4.77
C GLN A 54 -26.80 2.82 -4.98
N SER A 55 -28.11 3.05 -5.09
CA SER A 55 -29.14 2.03 -5.32
C SER A 55 -29.32 1.60 -6.79
N SER A 56 -28.62 2.23 -7.74
CA SER A 56 -28.74 1.92 -9.18
C SER A 56 -27.52 1.16 -9.69
N GLU A 57 -27.71 -0.12 -10.04
CA GLU A 57 -26.66 -1.01 -10.58
C GLU A 57 -25.94 -0.40 -11.80
N LYS A 58 -26.68 0.27 -12.70
CA LYS A 58 -26.10 0.92 -13.89
C LYS A 58 -25.16 2.08 -13.54
N LYS A 59 -25.51 2.91 -12.54
CA LYS A 59 -24.65 4.03 -12.10
C LYS A 59 -23.41 3.52 -11.39
N ARG A 60 -23.55 2.44 -10.60
CA ARG A 60 -22.44 1.75 -9.96
C ARG A 60 -21.43 1.22 -10.97
N HIS A 61 -21.88 0.49 -12.00
CA HIS A 61 -20.99 0.02 -13.07
C HIS A 61 -20.28 1.16 -13.81
N LYS A 62 -20.97 2.29 -14.04
CA LYS A 62 -20.34 3.47 -14.64
C LYS A 62 -19.21 4.01 -13.77
N LEU A 63 -19.41 4.09 -12.45
CA LEU A 63 -18.37 4.49 -11.50
C LEU A 63 -17.22 3.50 -11.44
N GLU A 64 -17.50 2.20 -11.40
CA GLU A 64 -16.47 1.15 -11.43
C GLU A 64 -15.59 1.24 -12.69
N ASN A 65 -16.22 1.49 -13.86
CA ASN A 65 -15.48 1.71 -15.11
C ASN A 65 -14.63 2.99 -15.07
N GLN A 66 -15.14 4.09 -14.48
CA GLN A 66 -14.37 5.32 -14.30
C GLN A 66 -13.18 5.13 -13.35
N ILE A 67 -13.37 4.39 -12.25
CA ILE A 67 -12.31 4.03 -11.31
C ILE A 67 -11.24 3.22 -12.04
N ARG A 68 -11.63 2.18 -12.79
CA ARG A 68 -10.69 1.35 -13.56
C ARG A 68 -9.89 2.17 -14.57
N GLN A 69 -10.55 3.10 -15.28
CA GLN A 69 -9.88 3.97 -16.26
C GLN A 69 -8.89 4.92 -15.58
N ALA A 70 -9.28 5.51 -14.45
CA ALA A 70 -8.42 6.40 -13.68
C ALA A 70 -7.22 5.66 -13.06
N GLU A 71 -7.41 4.43 -12.56
CA GLU A 71 -6.32 3.56 -12.07
C GLU A 71 -5.32 3.23 -13.18
N LYS A 72 -5.80 2.90 -14.38
CA LYS A 72 -4.93 2.66 -15.54
C LYS A 72 -4.08 3.89 -15.87
N ARG A 73 -4.69 5.07 -15.91
CA ARG A 73 -3.99 6.34 -16.19
C ARG A 73 -2.97 6.68 -15.09
N LEU A 74 -3.31 6.42 -13.83
CA LEU A 74 -2.42 6.63 -12.71
C LEU A 74 -1.19 5.73 -12.82
N SER A 75 -1.36 4.45 -13.14
CA SER A 75 -0.24 3.53 -13.38
C SER A 75 0.68 4.00 -14.52
N GLU A 76 0.11 4.49 -15.63
CA GLU A 76 0.91 5.06 -16.72
C GLU A 76 1.73 6.28 -16.26
N LEU A 77 1.13 7.19 -15.51
CA LEU A 77 1.81 8.39 -15.01
C LEU A 77 2.88 8.06 -13.97
N GLU A 78 2.63 7.10 -13.07
CA GLU A 78 3.64 6.62 -12.13
C GLU A 78 4.85 6.02 -12.85
N ASN A 79 4.63 5.27 -13.93
CA ASN A 79 5.73 4.78 -14.77
C ASN A 79 6.50 5.93 -15.43
N ARG A 80 5.81 6.95 -15.97
CA ARG A 80 6.45 8.13 -16.58
C ARG A 80 7.24 8.95 -15.55
N LEU A 81 6.70 9.12 -14.36
CA LEU A 81 7.39 9.74 -13.22
C LEU A 81 8.65 8.96 -12.87
N ASN A 82 8.59 7.62 -12.77
CA ASN A 82 9.76 6.79 -12.47
C ASN A 82 10.84 6.96 -13.55
N THR A 83 10.46 6.97 -14.83
CA THR A 83 11.43 7.24 -15.91
C THR A 83 12.04 8.64 -15.81
N ALA A 84 11.25 9.66 -15.46
CA ALA A 84 11.73 11.03 -15.30
C ALA A 84 12.66 11.18 -14.08
N ARG A 85 12.38 10.48 -12.98
CA ARG A 85 13.26 10.43 -11.80
C ARG A 85 14.60 9.79 -12.13
N ASN A 86 14.59 8.65 -12.85
CA ASN A 86 15.84 8.02 -13.29
C ASN A 86 16.68 8.97 -14.16
N LEU A 87 16.06 9.68 -15.12
CA LEU A 87 16.76 10.66 -15.95
C LEU A 87 17.34 11.83 -15.14
N LEU A 88 16.68 12.23 -14.04
CA LEU A 88 17.17 13.26 -13.13
C LEU A 88 18.37 12.75 -12.31
N GLU A 89 18.29 11.51 -11.81
CA GLU A 89 19.36 10.82 -11.08
C GLU A 89 20.61 10.66 -11.96
N ASP A 90 20.44 10.15 -13.18
CA ASP A 90 21.51 9.96 -14.17
C ASP A 90 22.18 11.30 -14.57
N ALA A 91 21.40 12.37 -14.64
CA ALA A 91 21.92 13.70 -14.96
C ALA A 91 22.63 14.37 -13.77
N SER A 92 22.36 13.92 -12.54
CA SER A 92 22.94 14.45 -11.30
C SER A 92 24.19 13.69 -10.86
N SER A 93 24.31 12.40 -11.18
CA SER A 93 25.35 11.48 -10.69
C SER A 93 26.72 11.58 -11.38
N VAL A 94 27.08 12.71 -12.00
CA VAL A 94 28.38 12.89 -12.71
C VAL A 94 29.50 13.42 -11.79
N THR A 95 29.40 13.29 -10.47
CA THR A 95 30.42 13.80 -9.52
C THR A 95 30.88 12.78 -8.49
N ASP A 96 30.97 11.49 -8.83
CA ASP A 96 31.77 10.55 -8.06
C ASP A 96 32.64 9.71 -9.02
N SER A 97 33.94 9.99 -9.03
CA SER A 97 34.91 9.02 -9.53
C SER A 97 35.14 7.94 -8.47
N PRO A 98 35.29 6.67 -8.88
CA PRO A 98 35.22 5.53 -8.00
C PRO A 98 36.57 5.28 -7.33
N ASP A 99 36.58 5.07 -6.01
CA ASP A 99 37.64 4.30 -5.36
C ASP A 99 37.03 3.23 -4.44
N THR A 100 36.95 2.03 -5.00
CA THR A 100 37.26 0.72 -4.40
C THR A 100 36.74 0.40 -2.98
N SER A 101 35.62 -0.33 -2.90
CA SER A 101 35.50 -1.56 -2.09
C SER A 101 34.40 -2.47 -2.68
N PRO A 102 34.47 -3.80 -2.47
CA PRO A 102 34.20 -4.82 -3.49
C PRO A 102 32.72 -5.16 -3.74
N PRO A 103 32.43 -5.87 -4.86
CA PRO A 103 31.11 -6.41 -5.14
C PRO A 103 30.83 -7.54 -4.15
N SER A 104 29.89 -7.31 -3.23
CA SER A 104 29.29 -8.41 -2.48
C SER A 104 28.33 -9.13 -3.41
N GLU A 105 28.82 -10.24 -3.96
CA GLU A 105 28.02 -11.29 -4.59
C GLU A 105 26.88 -11.65 -3.64
N ASN A 106 25.64 -11.33 -4.02
CA ASN A 106 24.47 -11.94 -3.39
C ASN A 106 24.37 -13.36 -3.95
N PRO A 107 24.54 -14.42 -3.14
CA PRO A 107 24.30 -15.77 -3.60
C PRO A 107 22.82 -15.91 -3.92
N ILE A 108 22.54 -16.63 -5.00
CA ILE A 108 21.24 -17.20 -5.33
C ILE A 108 20.75 -17.96 -4.09
N ALA A 109 19.88 -17.32 -3.31
CA ALA A 109 19.20 -17.95 -2.19
C ALA A 109 18.01 -18.71 -2.74
N SER A 110 18.25 -20.02 -2.85
CA SER A 110 17.29 -21.08 -3.10
C SER A 110 15.93 -20.83 -2.47
N LYS A 111 14.91 -21.00 -3.30
CA LYS A 111 13.50 -21.22 -2.93
C LYS A 111 13.40 -22.11 -1.68
N PRO A 112 12.87 -21.62 -0.56
CA PRO A 112 12.39 -22.51 0.49
C PRO A 112 11.01 -23.01 0.04
N GLU A 113 10.93 -24.29 -0.28
CA GLU A 113 9.69 -25.02 -0.12
C GLU A 113 9.30 -24.89 1.35
N PHE A 114 8.24 -24.12 1.64
CA PHE A 114 7.70 -24.07 2.99
C PHE A 114 6.89 -25.35 3.23
N PRO A 115 7.33 -26.26 4.12
CA PRO A 115 6.41 -27.24 4.69
C PRO A 115 5.37 -26.44 5.47
N GLY A 116 4.09 -26.69 5.20
CA GLY A 116 2.96 -25.99 5.79
C GLY A 116 3.05 -25.94 7.32
N ARG A 117 3.64 -24.87 7.85
CA ARG A 117 3.61 -24.56 9.28
C ARG A 117 2.30 -23.85 9.56
N LYS A 118 1.40 -24.56 10.25
CA LYS A 118 0.26 -23.94 10.93
C LYS A 118 0.82 -23.02 12.02
N SER A 119 1.16 -21.80 11.64
CA SER A 119 1.39 -20.70 12.58
C SER A 119 0.07 -20.47 13.31
N SER A 120 -0.06 -20.94 14.54
CA SER A 120 -1.07 -20.39 15.45
C SER A 120 -0.83 -18.88 15.51
N ARG A 121 -1.83 -18.11 15.07
CA ARG A 121 -1.74 -16.65 15.10
C ARG A 121 -1.56 -16.25 16.56
N LYS A 122 -0.54 -15.45 16.86
CA LYS A 122 -0.41 -14.83 18.18
C LYS A 122 -1.64 -13.94 18.40
N PRO A 123 -2.25 -13.96 19.60
CA PRO A 123 -3.36 -13.08 19.92
C PRO A 123 -2.92 -11.62 19.77
N LEU A 124 -3.88 -10.73 19.53
CA LEU A 124 -3.59 -9.31 19.39
C LEU A 124 -3.08 -8.73 20.72
N PRO A 125 -2.23 -7.69 20.69
CA PRO A 125 -1.69 -7.07 21.90
C PRO A 125 -2.78 -6.63 22.87
N ALA A 126 -2.57 -6.89 24.17
CA ALA A 126 -3.56 -6.60 25.20
C ALA A 126 -3.77 -5.10 25.49
N GLU A 127 -2.84 -4.27 25.02
CA GLU A 127 -2.86 -2.81 25.21
C GLU A 127 -3.85 -2.12 24.26
N LEU A 128 -4.29 -2.77 23.20
CA LEU A 128 -5.24 -2.20 22.26
C LEU A 128 -6.65 -2.13 22.89
N PRO A 129 -7.40 -1.03 22.67
CA PRO A 129 -8.76 -0.93 23.17
C PRO A 129 -9.64 -2.03 22.56
N ARG A 130 -10.38 -2.75 23.41
CA ARG A 130 -11.23 -3.89 23.03
C ARG A 130 -12.71 -3.55 23.15
N GLU A 131 -13.51 -4.01 22.18
CA GLU A 131 -14.97 -4.04 22.26
C GLU A 131 -15.46 -5.48 22.06
N THR A 132 -16.32 -5.93 22.97
CA THR A 132 -16.79 -7.31 23.01
C THR A 132 -18.23 -7.40 22.51
N HIS A 133 -18.46 -8.17 21.45
CA HIS A 133 -19.78 -8.53 20.95
C HIS A 133 -20.09 -9.99 21.24
N ARG A 134 -21.10 -10.23 22.09
CA ARG A 134 -21.58 -11.58 22.40
C ARG A 134 -22.77 -11.91 21.51
N LEU A 135 -22.63 -12.93 20.66
CA LEU A 135 -23.68 -13.38 19.73
C LEU A 135 -24.37 -14.62 20.30
N LEU A 136 -25.51 -14.41 20.96
CA LEU A 136 -26.32 -15.50 21.49
C LEU A 136 -27.02 -16.26 20.35
N PRO A 137 -27.11 -17.60 20.42
CA PRO A 137 -27.98 -18.38 19.54
C PRO A 137 -29.45 -17.94 19.67
N ALA A 138 -30.20 -18.06 18.58
CA ALA A 138 -31.63 -17.70 18.57
C ALA A 138 -32.49 -18.66 19.41
N GLU A 139 -32.04 -19.91 19.56
CA GLU A 139 -32.75 -20.95 20.31
C GLU A 139 -32.30 -20.97 21.77
N THR A 140 -33.25 -20.85 22.69
CA THR A 140 -33.02 -20.96 24.15
C THR A 140 -33.36 -22.35 24.70
N SER A 141 -33.99 -23.20 23.90
CA SER A 141 -34.41 -24.57 24.23
C SER A 141 -34.03 -25.54 23.12
N CYS A 142 -33.64 -26.76 23.48
CA CYS A 142 -33.25 -27.76 22.49
C CYS A 142 -34.46 -28.23 21.67
N PRO A 143 -34.41 -28.15 20.32
CA PRO A 143 -35.51 -28.57 19.47
C PRO A 143 -35.75 -30.09 19.49
N ALA A 144 -34.80 -30.88 19.99
CA ALA A 144 -34.90 -32.35 20.05
C ALA A 144 -35.46 -32.89 21.37
N CYS A 145 -35.11 -32.29 22.52
CA CYS A 145 -35.51 -32.79 23.84
C CYS A 145 -36.32 -31.78 24.68
N GLY A 146 -36.52 -30.54 24.22
CA GLY A 146 -37.24 -29.49 24.94
C GLY A 146 -36.52 -28.98 26.20
N GLY A 147 -35.32 -29.46 26.48
CA GLY A 147 -34.52 -29.05 27.63
C GLY A 147 -33.95 -27.63 27.50
N VAL A 148 -33.68 -27.00 28.65
CA VAL A 148 -33.03 -25.69 28.74
C VAL A 148 -31.56 -25.82 28.32
N LEU A 149 -31.16 -25.02 27.33
CA LEU A 149 -29.80 -25.00 26.80
C LEU A 149 -28.84 -24.30 27.78
N LYS A 150 -27.74 -24.98 28.14
CA LYS A 150 -26.68 -24.48 29.02
C LYS A 150 -25.40 -24.18 28.24
N GLU A 151 -24.63 -23.20 28.69
CA GLU A 151 -23.33 -22.87 28.09
C GLU A 151 -22.31 -23.97 28.34
N MET A 152 -21.79 -24.57 27.27
CA MET A 152 -20.79 -25.64 27.32
C MET A 152 -19.38 -25.12 26.99
N GLY A 153 -19.29 -24.02 26.26
CA GLY A 153 -18.03 -23.36 25.92
C GLY A 153 -18.27 -22.19 24.99
N GLU A 154 -17.21 -21.52 24.57
CA GLU A 154 -17.33 -20.35 23.67
C GLU A 154 -16.25 -20.36 22.61
N THR A 155 -16.58 -19.82 21.44
CA THR A 155 -15.62 -19.51 20.39
C THR A 155 -15.38 -18.01 20.39
N ILE A 156 -14.14 -17.59 20.63
CA ILE A 156 -13.71 -16.19 20.59
C ILE A 156 -12.97 -15.94 19.28
N SER A 157 -13.34 -14.88 18.56
CA SER A 157 -12.60 -14.40 17.38
C SER A 157 -12.25 -12.93 17.52
N GLU A 158 -10.98 -12.59 17.35
CA GLU A 158 -10.48 -11.22 17.40
C GLU A 158 -10.29 -10.65 15.98
N GLN A 159 -10.68 -9.40 15.77
CA GLN A 159 -10.45 -8.66 14.51
C GLN A 159 -9.92 -7.25 14.83
N LEU A 160 -8.87 -6.79 14.13
CA LEU A 160 -8.44 -5.39 14.19
C LEU A 160 -9.36 -4.52 13.31
N ASP A 161 -9.80 -3.40 13.86
CA ASP A 161 -10.55 -2.36 13.18
C ASP A 161 -9.88 -0.99 13.36
N ILE A 162 -10.13 -0.06 12.43
CA ILE A 162 -9.53 1.28 12.42
C ILE A 162 -10.63 2.33 12.55
N ILE A 163 -10.65 3.07 13.65
CA ILE A 163 -11.62 4.13 13.93
C ILE A 163 -10.86 5.42 14.19
N ASN A 164 -11.09 6.45 13.37
CA ASN A 164 -10.49 7.78 13.52
C ASN A 164 -8.96 7.73 13.75
N THR A 165 -8.23 6.99 12.91
CA THR A 165 -6.76 6.78 12.98
C THR A 165 -6.23 5.98 14.17
N ALA A 166 -7.10 5.47 15.05
CA ALA A 166 -6.72 4.57 16.14
C ALA A 166 -7.11 3.11 15.80
N PHE A 167 -6.30 2.16 16.27
CA PHE A 167 -6.61 0.73 16.18
C PHE A 167 -7.48 0.29 17.36
N LYS A 168 -8.48 -0.53 17.07
CA LYS A 168 -9.35 -1.17 18.05
C LYS A 168 -9.46 -2.66 17.76
N VAL A 169 -9.57 -3.47 18.79
CA VAL A 169 -9.84 -4.91 18.66
C VAL A 169 -11.33 -5.14 18.86
N ILE A 170 -11.98 -5.78 17.89
CA ILE A 170 -13.34 -6.29 18.00
C ILE A 170 -13.27 -7.76 18.38
N GLU A 171 -13.72 -8.09 19.58
CA GLU A 171 -13.81 -9.45 20.10
C GLU A 171 -15.23 -9.97 19.92
N THR A 172 -15.40 -11.03 19.11
CA THR A 172 -16.69 -11.68 18.94
C THR A 172 -16.73 -12.98 19.73
N ILE A 173 -17.61 -13.06 20.72
CA ILE A 173 -17.84 -14.24 21.55
C ILE A 173 -19.09 -14.96 21.05
N ARG A 174 -18.95 -16.22 20.65
CA ARG A 174 -20.07 -17.10 20.29
C ARG A 174 -20.19 -18.25 21.30
N PRO A 175 -21.07 -18.18 22.30
CA PRO A 175 -21.31 -19.28 23.22
C PRO A 175 -21.92 -20.47 22.47
N LYS A 176 -21.41 -21.66 22.81
CA LYS A 176 -21.94 -22.97 22.39
C LYS A 176 -22.85 -23.46 23.51
N LEU A 177 -24.10 -23.71 23.16
CA LEU A 177 -25.07 -24.23 24.10
C LEU A 177 -25.30 -25.73 23.88
N ALA A 178 -25.58 -26.47 24.96
CA ALA A 178 -25.93 -27.88 24.95
C ALA A 178 -27.06 -28.17 25.95
N CYS A 179 -27.89 -29.17 25.68
CA CYS A 179 -28.97 -29.65 26.55
C CYS A 179 -28.58 -30.90 27.34
#